data_AF-A0A0S8CYD7-F1
#
_entry.id   AF-A0A0S8CYD7-F1
#
_cell.length_a   1.000
_cell.length_b   1.000
_cell.length_c   1.000
_cell.angle_alpha   90.00
_cell.angle_beta   90.00
_cell.angle_gamma   90.00
#
_symmetry.space_group_name_H-M   'P 1'
#
loop_
_entity.id
_entity.type
_entity.pdbx_description
1 polymer ?
#
loop_
_entity_poly.entity_id
_entity_poly.type
_entity_poly.pdbx_seq_one_letter_code
_entity_poly.pdbx_strand_id
1 'polypeptide(L)'
;MEYLVSHYNYWVYILLMMVGLYAMLAKNNLIKKVIGMSIFQTAIIVFYVSTGAKREASIPIIAHGHGHDAAHTVIEAAHYANPLPHVLMLTAIVVSVGTLGVALAICLGIYRRYKTLEEDEIQEQLHDSL
;
A
#
# COMPACT_ATOMS: atom_id res chain seq x y z
N MET A 1 -0.36 -21.43 -21.52
CA MET A 1 -1.03 -20.10 -21.45
C MET A 1 -1.46 -19.72 -20.04
N GLU A 2 -1.94 -20.65 -19.19
CA GLU A 2 -2.29 -20.34 -17.79
C GLU A 2 -1.09 -19.92 -16.91
N TYR A 3 0.09 -20.48 -17.13
CA TYR A 3 1.30 -20.13 -16.36
C TYR A 3 1.76 -18.69 -16.59
N LEU A 4 1.55 -18.15 -17.80
CA LEU A 4 1.85 -16.75 -18.13
C LEU A 4 0.85 -15.82 -17.50
N VAL A 5 -0.44 -16.17 -17.50
CA VAL A 5 -1.49 -15.36 -16.85
C VAL A 5 -1.34 -15.39 -15.32
N SER A 6 -0.91 -16.50 -14.72
CA SER A 6 -0.67 -16.60 -13.28
C SER A 6 0.55 -15.80 -12.82
N HIS A 7 1.62 -15.76 -13.61
CA HIS A 7 2.83 -14.99 -13.30
C HIS A 7 2.75 -13.52 -13.74
N TYR A 8 1.87 -13.18 -14.70
CA TYR A 8 1.69 -11.82 -15.18
C TYR A 8 1.27 -10.87 -14.05
N ASN A 9 0.35 -11.30 -13.17
CA ASN A 9 -0.07 -10.49 -12.02
C ASN A 9 1.14 -10.15 -11.12
N TYR A 10 1.98 -11.14 -10.81
CA TYR A 10 3.21 -10.93 -10.04
C TYR A 10 4.18 -9.96 -10.71
N TRP A 11 4.37 -10.08 -12.02
CA TRP A 11 5.26 -9.19 -12.79
C TRP A 11 4.74 -7.75 -12.82
N VAL A 12 3.42 -7.57 -12.92
CA VAL A 12 2.78 -6.25 -12.86
C VAL A 12 3.04 -5.60 -11.50
N TYR A 13 2.92 -6.33 -10.39
CA TYR A 13 3.17 -5.77 -9.05
C TYR A 13 4.63 -5.39 -8.84
N ILE A 14 5.56 -6.24 -9.28
CA ILE A 14 7.00 -5.98 -9.21
C ILE A 14 7.34 -4.73 -10.04
N LEU A 15 6.79 -4.59 -11.25
CA LEU A 15 7.01 -3.43 -12.08
C LEU A 15 6.41 -2.16 -11.46
N LEU A 16 5.19 -2.24 -10.91
CA LEU A 16 4.54 -1.13 -10.20
C LEU A 16 5.39 -0.68 -9.00
N MET A 17 5.94 -1.63 -8.24
CA MET A 17 6.82 -1.39 -7.11
C MET A 17 8.13 -0.72 -7.55
N MET A 18 8.75 -1.19 -8.64
CA MET A 18 9.95 -0.57 -9.19
C MET A 18 9.69 0.86 -9.70
N VAL A 19 8.54 1.12 -10.31
CA VAL A 19 8.12 2.46 -10.74
C VAL A 19 7.90 3.38 -9.54
N GLY A 20 7.23 2.90 -8.49
CA GLY A 20 7.03 3.66 -7.24
C GLY A 20 8.35 4.03 -6.57
N LEU A 21 9.28 3.06 -6.46
CA LEU A 21 10.62 3.28 -5.90
C LEU A 21 11.44 4.26 -6.75
N TYR A 22 11.39 4.11 -8.08
CA TYR A 22 12.07 5.03 -8.99
C TYR A 22 11.52 6.45 -8.88
N ALA A 23 10.19 6.62 -8.84
CA ALA A 23 9.58 7.94 -8.68
C ALA A 23 9.93 8.61 -7.34
N MET A 24 10.10 7.82 -6.27
CA MET A 24 10.50 8.31 -4.96
C MET A 24 11.96 8.80 -4.93
N LEU A 25 12.87 8.13 -5.65
CA LEU A 25 14.31 8.43 -5.64
C LEU A 25 14.73 9.46 -6.70
N ALA A 26 14.19 9.37 -7.92
CA ALA A 26 14.70 10.08 -9.08
C ALA A 26 14.06 11.47 -9.34
N LYS A 27 13.05 11.87 -8.56
CA LYS A 27 12.34 13.15 -8.75
C LYS A 27 12.83 14.19 -7.74
N ASN A 28 13.28 15.34 -8.21
CA ASN A 28 13.78 16.42 -7.34
C ASN A 28 12.64 17.17 -6.62
N ASN A 29 11.43 17.14 -7.16
CA ASN A 29 10.28 17.78 -6.51
C ASN A 29 9.72 16.92 -5.37
N LEU A 30 9.62 17.52 -4.18
CA LEU A 30 9.14 16.84 -2.96
C LEU A 30 7.73 16.25 -3.11
N ILE A 31 6.80 16.91 -3.79
CA ILE A 31 5.45 16.37 -4.02
C ILE A 31 5.51 15.11 -4.89
N LYS A 32 6.36 15.10 -5.91
CA LYS A 32 6.52 13.93 -6.79
C LYS A 32 7.11 12.75 -6.01
N LYS A 33 8.01 12.99 -5.05
CA LYS A 33 8.51 11.94 -4.14
C LYS A 33 7.41 11.37 -3.24
N VAL A 34 6.55 12.24 -2.67
CA VAL A 34 5.40 11.80 -1.84
C VAL A 34 4.41 10.96 -2.64
N ILE A 35 4.13 11.34 -3.89
CA ILE A 35 3.28 10.55 -4.80
C ILE A 35 3.95 9.20 -5.12
N GLY A 36 5.25 9.19 -5.40
CA GLY A 36 6.03 7.96 -5.62
C GLY A 36 5.96 7.00 -4.42
N MET A 37 6.08 7.53 -3.21
CA MET A 37 5.92 6.77 -1.96
C MET A 37 4.52 6.14 -1.83
N SER A 38 3.46 6.89 -2.17
CA SER A 38 2.09 6.37 -2.13
C SER A 38 1.89 5.24 -3.14
N ILE A 39 2.40 5.38 -4.37
CA ILE A 39 2.34 4.33 -5.40
C ILE A 39 3.09 3.07 -4.93
N PHE A 40 4.25 3.23 -4.31
CA PHE A 40 5.02 2.13 -3.75
C PHE A 40 4.27 1.39 -2.64
N GLN A 41 3.63 2.12 -1.71
CA GLN A 41 2.79 1.54 -0.66
C GLN A 41 1.61 0.76 -1.26
N THR A 42 0.92 1.32 -2.26
CA THR A 42 -0.17 0.62 -2.96
C THR A 42 0.32 -0.64 -3.68
N ALA A 43 1.50 -0.61 -4.31
CA ALA A 43 2.10 -1.78 -4.96
C ALA A 43 2.29 -2.95 -3.97
N ILE A 44 2.81 -2.67 -2.78
CA ILE A 44 3.03 -3.67 -1.72
C ILE A 44 1.68 -4.25 -1.26
N ILE A 45 0.67 -3.40 -1.06
CA ILE A 45 -0.66 -3.84 -0.63
C ILE A 45 -1.24 -4.83 -1.64
N VAL A 46 -1.24 -4.47 -2.92
CA VAL A 46 -1.80 -5.33 -3.98
C VAL A 46 -1.01 -6.63 -4.12
N PHE A 47 0.33 -6.59 -4.01
CA PHE A 47 1.17 -7.79 -4.00
C PHE A 47 0.81 -8.76 -2.86
N TYR A 48 0.59 -8.23 -1.66
CA TYR A 48 0.27 -9.04 -0.48
C TYR A 48 -1.15 -9.61 -0.56
N VAL A 49 -2.13 -8.82 -1.01
CA VAL A 49 -3.52 -9.27 -1.24
C VAL A 49 -3.54 -10.36 -2.29
N SER A 50 -2.84 -10.20 -3.41
CA SER A 50 -2.80 -11.20 -4.47
C SER A 50 -2.12 -12.51 -4.04
N THR A 51 -1.13 -12.44 -3.16
CA THR A 51 -0.46 -13.65 -2.63
C THR A 51 -1.31 -14.36 -1.56
N GLY A 52 -2.11 -13.59 -0.81
CA GLY A 52 -3.02 -14.12 0.21
C GLY A 52 -4.36 -14.63 -0.32
N ALA A 53 -4.73 -14.29 -1.55
CA ALA A 53 -5.99 -14.67 -2.17
C ALA A 53 -5.98 -16.15 -2.63
N LYS A 54 -6.95 -16.93 -2.13
CA LYS A 54 -7.21 -18.30 -2.60
C LYS A 54 -8.37 -18.30 -3.60
N ARG A 55 -8.28 -19.12 -4.65
CA ARG A 55 -9.40 -19.40 -5.57
C ARG A 55 -10.45 -20.23 -4.81
N GLU A 56 -11.74 -19.95 -5.00
CA GLU A 56 -12.89 -20.61 -4.31
C GLU A 56 -13.06 -20.28 -2.81
N ALA A 57 -12.44 -19.21 -2.30
CA ALA A 57 -12.56 -18.83 -0.89
C ALA A 57 -13.75 -17.87 -0.65
N SER A 58 -14.66 -18.29 0.22
CA SER A 58 -15.77 -17.50 0.76
C SER A 58 -15.29 -16.45 1.77
N ILE A 59 -16.07 -15.39 1.93
CA ILE A 59 -15.80 -14.29 2.86
C ILE A 59 -15.61 -14.88 4.27
N PRO A 60 -14.57 -14.47 5.04
CA PRO A 60 -14.26 -15.01 6.37
C PRO A 60 -15.23 -14.48 7.43
N ILE A 61 -16.52 -14.72 7.21
CA ILE A 61 -17.62 -14.43 8.13
C ILE A 61 -18.26 -15.78 8.43
N ILE A 62 -18.19 -16.19 9.69
CA ILE A 62 -18.88 -17.38 10.15
C ILE A 62 -20.39 -17.06 10.15
N ALA A 63 -21.11 -17.52 9.12
CA ALA A 63 -22.55 -17.43 9.10
C ALA A 63 -23.13 -18.49 10.05
N HIS A 64 -23.17 -18.19 11.35
CA HIS A 64 -23.99 -18.92 12.31
C HIS A 64 -25.14 -18.00 12.68
N GLY A 65 -26.35 -18.36 12.24
CA GLY A 65 -27.57 -17.66 12.62
C GLY A 65 -27.72 -17.64 14.13
N HIS A 66 -28.17 -16.51 14.67
CA HIS A 66 -28.62 -16.38 16.04
C HIS A 66 -29.74 -17.40 16.31
N GLY A 67 -29.42 -18.54 16.89
CA GLY A 67 -30.38 -19.59 17.22
C GLY A 67 -29.71 -20.73 17.97
N HIS A 68 -30.37 -21.23 19.01
CA HIS A 68 -29.88 -22.19 20.02
C HIS A 68 -29.50 -23.59 19.49
N ASP A 69 -29.43 -23.82 18.17
CA ASP A 69 -29.21 -25.15 17.56
C ASP A 69 -27.97 -25.22 16.63
N ALA A 70 -26.98 -24.35 16.83
CA ALA A 70 -25.77 -24.28 15.98
C ALA A 70 -24.63 -25.24 16.42
N ALA A 71 -24.93 -26.38 17.04
CA ALA A 71 -23.89 -27.25 17.63
C ALA A 71 -23.14 -28.17 16.64
N HIS A 72 -23.59 -28.31 15.38
CA HIS A 72 -23.00 -29.31 14.46
C HIS A 72 -23.00 -28.87 12.99
N THR A 73 -22.36 -27.75 12.66
CA THR A 73 -21.88 -27.56 11.27
C THR A 73 -20.36 -27.56 11.27
N VAL A 74 -19.78 -28.57 10.63
CA VAL A 74 -18.34 -28.70 10.43
C VAL A 74 -17.89 -27.48 9.65
N ILE A 75 -17.22 -26.53 10.31
CA ILE A 75 -16.64 -25.37 9.66
C ILE A 75 -15.48 -25.89 8.81
N GLU A 76 -15.72 -26.07 7.50
CA GLU A 76 -14.64 -26.35 6.56
C GLU A 76 -13.80 -25.09 6.35
N ALA A 77 -12.79 -24.91 7.20
CA ALA A 77 -11.81 -23.82 7.13
C ALA A 77 -11.10 -23.71 5.76
N ALA A 78 -11.16 -24.76 4.93
CA ALA A 78 -10.64 -24.77 3.57
C ALA A 78 -11.39 -23.81 2.62
N HIS A 79 -12.68 -23.56 2.88
CA HIS A 79 -13.53 -22.74 2.03
C HIS A 79 -13.55 -21.25 2.42
N TYR A 80 -12.80 -20.83 3.45
CA TYR A 80 -12.75 -19.43 3.89
C TYR A 80 -11.45 -18.73 3.46
N ALA A 81 -11.55 -17.44 3.11
CA ALA A 81 -10.39 -16.62 2.78
C ALA A 81 -9.49 -16.42 4.01
N ASN A 82 -8.18 -16.28 3.80
CA ASN A 82 -7.25 -16.08 4.89
C ASN A 82 -7.50 -14.70 5.55
N PRO A 83 -7.89 -14.63 6.83
CA PRO A 83 -8.16 -13.35 7.50
C PRO A 83 -6.87 -12.57 7.83
N LEU A 84 -5.71 -13.24 7.87
CA LEU A 84 -4.45 -12.61 8.26
C LEU A 84 -4.01 -11.53 7.24
N PRO A 85 -3.89 -11.80 5.92
CA PRO A 85 -3.60 -10.76 4.94
C PRO A 85 -4.62 -9.63 4.94
N HIS A 86 -5.90 -9.92 5.13
CA HIS A 86 -6.95 -8.90 5.10
C HIS A 86 -6.78 -7.86 6.20
N VAL A 87 -6.54 -8.29 7.45
CA VAL A 87 -6.33 -7.37 8.58
C VAL A 87 -5.02 -6.62 8.43
N LEU A 88 -3.93 -7.29 8.04
CA LEU A 88 -2.62 -6.65 7.83
C LEU A 88 -2.66 -5.56 6.75
N MET A 89 -3.47 -5.74 5.70
CA MET A 89 -3.59 -4.75 4.64
C MET A 89 -4.49 -3.58 5.05
N LEU A 90 -5.57 -3.84 5.81
CA LEU A 90 -6.41 -2.76 6.33
C LEU A 90 -5.61 -1.83 7.26
N THR A 91 -4.73 -2.37 8.11
CA THR A 91 -3.84 -1.54 8.95
C THR A 91 -2.81 -0.78 8.11
N ALA A 92 -2.20 -1.43 7.10
CA ALA A 92 -1.25 -0.78 6.19
C ALA A 92 -1.90 0.40 5.44
N ILE A 93 -3.16 0.27 5.00
CA ILE A 93 -3.90 1.34 4.33
C ILE A 93 -4.08 2.54 5.27
N VAL A 94 -4.54 2.32 6.51
CA VAL A 94 -4.74 3.43 7.47
C VAL A 94 -3.42 4.15 7.78
N VAL A 95 -2.33 3.40 7.99
CA VAL A 95 -1.00 3.99 8.23
C VAL A 95 -0.49 4.75 7.00
N SER A 96 -0.73 4.25 5.79
CA SER A 96 -0.34 4.93 4.55
C SER A 96 -0.99 6.31 4.41
N VAL A 97 -2.30 6.41 4.66
CA VAL A 97 -3.03 7.70 4.62
C VAL A 97 -2.53 8.65 5.72
N GLY A 98 -2.26 8.14 6.93
CA GLY A 98 -1.71 8.95 8.02
C GLY A 98 -0.33 9.51 7.69
N THR A 99 0.57 8.68 7.17
CA THR A 99 1.93 9.10 6.77
C THR A 99 1.91 10.06 5.58
N LEU A 100 1.01 9.88 4.61
CA LEU A 100 0.82 10.81 3.50
C LEU A 100 0.34 12.19 3.98
N GLY A 101 -0.60 12.23 4.94
CA GLY A 101 -1.04 13.48 5.54
C GLY A 101 0.09 14.25 6.23
N VAL A 102 0.93 13.55 7.00
CA VAL A 102 2.11 14.14 7.65
C VAL A 102 3.13 14.61 6.61
N ALA A 103 3.40 13.81 5.58
CA ALA A 103 4.35 14.16 4.52
C ALA A 103 3.92 15.44 3.78
N LEU A 104 2.62 15.57 3.46
CA LEU A 104 2.07 16.78 2.85
C LEU A 104 2.12 17.99 3.79
N ALA A 105 1.87 17.81 5.09
CA ALA A 105 2.00 18.88 6.07
C ALA A 105 3.45 19.40 6.16
N ILE A 106 4.43 18.50 6.10
CA ILE A 106 5.85 18.86 6.02
C ILE A 106 6.15 19.62 4.73
N CYS A 107 5.68 19.14 3.57
CA CYS A 107 5.85 19.84 2.29
C CYS A 107 5.28 21.26 2.34
N LEU A 108 4.09 21.44 2.94
CA LEU A 108 3.49 22.75 3.12
C LEU A 108 4.34 23.65 4.03
N GLY A 109 4.92 23.09 5.10
CA GLY A 109 5.83 23.81 5.99
C GLY A 109 7.11 24.28 5.27
N ILE A 110 7.70 23.41 4.45
CA ILE A 110 8.88 23.73 3.63
C ILE A 110 8.54 24.85 2.64
N TYR A 111 7.43 24.73 1.90
CA TYR A 111 7.01 25.75 0.95
C TYR A 111 6.76 27.12 1.61
N ARG A 112 6.23 27.15 2.83
CA ARG A 112 6.04 28.41 3.57
C ARG A 112 7.36 29.11 3.90
N ARG A 113 8.43 28.36 4.17
CA ARG A 113 9.76 28.90 4.53
C ARG A 113 10.62 29.22 3.31
N TYR A 114 10.76 28.29 2.38
CA TYR A 114 11.71 28.39 1.26
C TYR A 114 11.04 28.82 -0.06
N LYS A 115 9.70 28.89 -0.12
CA LYS A 115 8.90 29.24 -1.32
C LYS A 115 9.14 28.36 -2.55
N THR A 116 9.88 27.27 -2.38
CA THR A 116 10.15 26.25 -3.39
C THR A 116 9.91 24.85 -2.82
N LEU A 117 9.67 23.90 -3.73
CA LEU A 117 9.50 22.47 -3.44
C LEU A 117 10.49 21.62 -4.24
N GLU A 118 11.43 22.25 -4.92
CA GLU A 118 12.55 21.58 -5.57
C GLU A 118 13.67 21.38 -4.56
N GLU A 119 14.13 20.14 -4.43
CA GLU A 119 15.15 19.76 -3.45
C GLU A 119 16.49 20.46 -3.70
N ASP A 120 16.89 20.63 -4.96
CA ASP A 120 18.15 21.28 -5.34
C ASP A 120 18.23 22.72 -4.82
N GLU A 121 17.15 23.49 -4.98
CA GLU A 121 17.05 24.88 -4.53
C GLU A 121 17.02 24.98 -2.99
N ILE A 122 16.37 24.03 -2.32
CA ILE A 122 16.35 23.98 -0.85
C ILE A 122 17.75 23.70 -0.32
N GLN A 123 18.49 22.80 -0.96
CA GLN A 123 19.84 22.43 -0.56
C GLN A 123 20.83 23.59 -0.73
N GLU A 124 20.72 24.34 -1.82
CA GLU A 124 21.53 25.55 -2.07
C GLU A 124 21.27 26.62 -1.00
N GLN A 125 20.00 26.95 -0.72
CA GLN A 125 19.64 27.93 0.30
C GLN A 125 20.09 27.52 1.71
N LEU A 126 20.10 26.21 2.02
CA LEU A 126 20.63 25.72 3.30
C LEU A 126 22.14 25.92 3.40
N HIS A 127 22.88 25.62 2.33
CA HIS A 127 24.32 25.77 2.29
C HIS A 127 24.75 27.24 2.43
N ASP A 128 24.01 28.17 1.82
CA ASP A 128 24.28 29.61 1.92
C ASP A 128 23.93 30.22 3.29
N SER A 129 23.17 29.50 4.13
CA SER A 129 22.76 29.96 5.46
C SER A 129 23.69 29.53 6.61
N LEU A 130 24.73 28.72 6.32
CA LEU A 130 25.73 28.19 7.26
C LEU A 130 27.07 28.92 7.13
#